data_AF-A0A2U1V1A7-F1
#
_entry.id   AF-A0A2U1V1A7-F1
#
_cell.length_a   1.000
_cell.length_b   1.000
_cell.length_c   1.000
_cell.angle_alpha   90.00
_cell.angle_beta   90.00
_cell.angle_gamma   90.00
#
_symmetry.space_group_name_H-M   'P 1'
#
loop_
_entity.id
_entity.type
_entity.pdbx_description
1 polymer ?
#
loop_
_entity_poly.entity_id
_entity_poly.type
_entity_poly.pdbx_seq_one_letter_code
_entity_poly.pdbx_strand_id
1 'polypeptide(L)'
;MHRRDVDLLDPGRAYWVPAVVAPERNWAGAPGCRKGARYLVNRETLRPSRDEFEPFDSEASCLRWIMHNRADLNRTLPGARIRAVPLGRWLLGLD
;
A
#
# COMPACT_ATOMS: atom_id res chain seq x y z
N MET A 1 -11.30 2.59 1.21
CA MET A 1 -11.74 3.71 0.31
C MET A 1 -11.24 3.44 -1.11
N HIS A 2 -11.89 3.99 -2.14
CA HIS A 2 -11.36 3.90 -3.49
C HIS A 2 -10.35 5.01 -3.80
N ARG A 3 -9.41 4.78 -4.72
CA ARG A 3 -8.43 5.77 -5.17
C ARG A 3 -9.07 7.03 -5.74
N ARG A 4 -10.23 6.91 -6.39
CA ARG A 4 -11.01 8.06 -6.87
C ARG A 4 -11.58 8.93 -5.74
N ASP A 5 -11.67 8.38 -4.53
CA ASP A 5 -12.21 9.08 -3.36
C ASP A 5 -11.12 9.90 -2.62
N VAL A 6 -9.89 9.93 -3.13
CA VAL A 6 -8.76 10.67 -2.52
C VAL A 6 -9.07 12.15 -2.40
N ASP A 7 -9.83 12.72 -3.33
CA ASP A 7 -10.24 14.13 -3.30
C ASP A 7 -11.18 14.47 -2.13
N LEU A 8 -11.72 13.46 -1.44
CA LEU A 8 -12.53 13.63 -0.22
C LEU A 8 -11.68 13.74 1.06
N LEU A 9 -10.37 13.48 0.97
CA LEU A 9 -9.46 13.63 2.10
C LEU A 9 -9.12 15.11 2.34
N ASP A 10 -8.84 15.45 3.60
CA ASP A 10 -8.40 16.82 3.95
C ASP A 10 -7.01 17.09 3.32
N PRO A 11 -6.91 18.01 2.35
CA PRO A 11 -5.63 18.28 1.68
C PRO A 11 -4.58 18.89 2.61
N GLY A 12 -4.98 19.47 3.74
CA GLY A 12 -4.08 20.00 4.77
C GLY A 12 -3.43 18.92 5.63
N ARG A 13 -3.86 17.65 5.51
CA ARG A 13 -3.41 16.55 6.36
C ARG A 13 -2.52 15.57 5.60
N ALA A 14 -1.45 15.13 6.27
CA ALA A 14 -0.61 14.05 5.76
C ALA A 14 -1.25 12.68 6.07
N TYR A 15 -1.53 11.93 5.02
CA TYR A 15 -2.02 10.55 5.12
C TYR A 15 -0.93 9.56 4.75
N TRP A 16 -0.95 8.41 5.40
CA TRP A 16 0.03 7.34 5.24
C TRP A 16 -0.65 6.06 4.80
N VAL A 17 0.00 5.28 3.95
CA VAL A 17 -0.54 4.03 3.43
C VAL A 17 0.52 2.93 3.42
N PRO A 18 0.14 1.68 3.69
CA PRO A 18 0.99 0.54 3.42
C PRO A 18 1.06 0.34 1.90
N ALA A 19 2.28 0.23 1.38
CA ALA A 19 2.53 0.09 -0.05
C ALA A 19 3.64 -0.93 -0.33
N VAL A 20 3.59 -1.50 -1.52
CA VAL A 20 4.59 -2.45 -2.03
C VAL A 20 4.95 -2.15 -3.47
N VAL A 21 6.17 -2.53 -3.84
CA VAL A 21 6.63 -2.60 -5.21
C VAL A 21 6.78 -4.08 -5.57
N ALA A 22 6.23 -4.48 -6.73
CA ALA A 22 6.36 -5.83 -7.23
C ALA A 22 7.86 -6.18 -7.42
N PRO A 23 8.38 -7.18 -6.70
CA PRO A 23 9.81 -7.50 -6.71
C PRO A 23 10.25 -8.12 -8.05
N GLU A 24 9.31 -8.72 -8.79
CA GLU A 24 9.54 -9.44 -10.03
C GLU A 24 8.36 -9.35 -10.99
N ARG A 25 8.55 -9.80 -12.24
CA ARG A 25 7.47 -9.91 -13.23
C ARG A 25 6.58 -11.09 -12.86
N ASN A 26 5.28 -10.95 -13.07
CA ASN A 26 4.28 -11.98 -12.74
C ASN A 26 4.35 -12.40 -11.26
N TRP A 27 4.69 -11.45 -10.39
CA TRP A 27 4.80 -11.66 -8.95
C TRP A 27 3.52 -12.29 -8.38
N ALA A 28 3.67 -13.30 -7.52
CA ALA A 28 2.56 -14.10 -6.99
C ALA A 28 1.49 -13.27 -6.25
N GLY A 29 1.85 -12.15 -5.63
CA GLY A 29 0.88 -11.25 -4.99
C GLY A 29 -0.02 -10.52 -6.00
N ALA A 30 0.43 -10.33 -7.25
CA ALA A 30 -0.32 -9.68 -8.32
C ALA A 30 0.04 -10.29 -9.70
N PRO A 31 -0.58 -11.41 -10.09
CA PRO A 31 -0.31 -12.06 -11.37
C PRO A 31 -0.50 -11.14 -12.58
N GLY A 32 0.35 -11.30 -13.60
CA GLY A 32 0.38 -10.45 -14.80
C GLY A 32 1.08 -9.10 -14.61
N CYS A 33 1.55 -8.75 -13.41
CA CYS A 33 2.25 -7.49 -13.18
C CYS A 33 3.66 -7.46 -13.81
N ARG A 34 4.15 -6.24 -14.04
CA ARG A 34 5.57 -6.00 -14.33
C ARG A 34 6.37 -5.86 -13.03
N LYS A 35 7.65 -6.22 -13.07
CA LYS A 35 8.61 -5.84 -12.02
C LYS A 35 8.58 -4.33 -11.83
N GLY A 36 8.62 -3.87 -10.58
CA GLY A 36 8.55 -2.44 -10.25
C GLY A 36 7.14 -1.84 -10.26
N ALA A 37 6.09 -2.63 -10.55
CA ALA A 37 4.72 -2.15 -10.44
C ALA A 37 4.39 -1.78 -8.98
N ARG A 38 3.74 -0.63 -8.80
CA ARG A 38 3.43 -0.02 -7.50
C ARG A 38 2.00 -0.37 -7.10
N TYR A 39 1.83 -0.84 -5.88
CA TYR A 39 0.53 -1.19 -5.30
C TYR A 39 0.41 -0.61 -3.90
N LEU A 40 -0.82 -0.22 -3.56
CA LEU A 40 -1.23 -0.01 -2.18
C LEU A 40 -1.62 -1.36 -1.58
N VAL A 41 -1.67 -1.47 -0.27
CA VAL A 41 -2.18 -2.66 0.42
C VAL A 41 -3.56 -2.35 0.98
N ASN A 42 -4.56 -3.11 0.56
CA ASN A 42 -5.91 -3.00 1.11
C ASN A 42 -5.88 -3.56 2.55
N ARG A 43 -6.43 -2.80 3.51
CA ARG A 43 -6.30 -3.09 4.94
C ARG A 43 -7.16 -4.28 5.37
N GLU A 44 -8.26 -4.52 4.68
CA GLU A 44 -9.21 -5.59 4.99
C GLU A 44 -8.76 -6.92 4.39
N THR A 45 -8.33 -6.90 3.13
CA THR A 45 -7.95 -8.11 2.39
C THR A 45 -6.48 -8.46 2.50
N LEU A 46 -5.64 -7.53 2.96
CA LEU A 46 -4.18 -7.65 3.04
C LEU A 46 -3.52 -7.92 1.68
N ARG A 47 -4.22 -7.62 0.59
CA ARG A 47 -3.79 -7.86 -0.80
C ARG A 47 -3.30 -6.58 -1.46
N PRO A 48 -2.44 -6.70 -2.50
CA PRO A 48 -2.05 -5.53 -3.26
C PRO A 48 -3.25 -5.05 -4.08
N SER A 49 -3.48 -3.75 -4.08
CA SER A 49 -4.56 -3.11 -4.80
C SER A 49 -4.06 -1.84 -5.48
N ARG A 50 -4.66 -1.52 -6.63
CA ARG A 50 -4.43 -0.24 -7.32
C ARG A 50 -5.43 0.83 -6.92
N ASP A 51 -6.62 0.38 -6.54
CA ASP A 51 -7.80 1.22 -6.44
C ASP A 51 -8.42 1.22 -5.05
N GLU A 52 -8.01 0.33 -4.13
CA GLU A 52 -8.61 0.21 -2.80
C GLU A 52 -7.54 0.20 -1.71
N PHE A 53 -7.72 1.04 -0.70
CA PHE A 53 -6.84 1.15 0.45
C PHE A 53 -7.50 1.94 1.56
N GLU A 54 -6.92 1.93 2.75
CA GLU A 54 -7.37 2.72 3.89
C GLU A 54 -6.17 3.52 4.42
N PRO A 55 -6.25 4.87 4.43
CA PRO A 55 -5.16 5.68 4.94
C PRO A 55 -5.09 5.65 6.47
N PHE A 56 -3.89 5.89 6.96
CA PHE A 56 -3.57 6.14 8.35
C PHE A 56 -3.24 7.62 8.55
N ASP A 57 -3.62 8.11 9.72
CA ASP A 57 -3.39 9.49 10.14
C ASP A 57 -1.92 9.80 10.50
N SER A 58 -1.07 8.78 10.60
CA SER A 58 0.36 8.94 10.90
C SER A 58 1.17 7.76 10.38
N GLU A 59 2.47 7.98 10.16
CA GLU A 59 3.42 6.91 9.83
C GLU A 59 3.44 5.83 10.91
N ALA A 60 3.46 6.26 12.18
CA ALA A 60 3.57 5.36 13.32
C ALA A 60 2.36 4.42 13.43
N SER A 61 1.13 4.90 13.17
CA SER A 61 -0.04 4.03 13.14
C SER A 61 -0.03 3.07 11.95
N CYS A 62 0.45 3.50 10.78
CA CYS A 62 0.65 2.63 9.63
C CYS A 62 1.67 1.52 9.92
N LEU A 63 2.83 1.87 10.51
CA LEU A 63 3.87 0.90 10.86
C LEU A 63 3.40 -0.09 11.92
N ARG A 64 2.68 0.38 12.96
CA ARG A 64 2.06 -0.51 13.95
C ARG A 64 1.12 -1.51 13.30
N TRP A 65 0.30 -1.07 12.35
CA TRP A 65 -0.58 -1.97 11.61
C TRP A 65 0.19 -2.98 10.75
N ILE A 66 1.23 -2.56 10.03
CA ILE A 66 2.09 -3.47 9.24
C ILE A 66 2.71 -4.53 10.15
N MET A 67 3.23 -4.14 11.30
CA MET A 67 3.85 -5.05 12.26
C MET A 67 2.84 -6.03 12.85
N HIS A 68 1.65 -5.55 13.20
CA HIS A 68 0.57 -6.39 13.73
C HIS A 68 0.13 -7.48 12.73
N ASN A 69 0.05 -7.15 11.43
CA ASN A 69 -0.43 -8.06 10.38
C ASN A 69 0.71 -8.78 9.63
N ARG A 70 1.94 -8.76 10.16
CA ARG A 70 3.15 -9.18 9.43
C ARG A 70 3.07 -10.60 8.88
N ALA A 71 2.49 -11.54 9.63
CA ALA A 71 2.39 -12.94 9.21
C ALA A 71 1.51 -13.11 7.96
N ASP A 72 0.34 -12.49 7.97
CA ASP A 72 -0.60 -12.58 6.84
C ASP A 72 -0.11 -11.76 5.65
N LEU A 73 0.47 -10.59 5.89
CA LEU A 73 1.10 -9.78 4.85
C LEU A 73 2.24 -10.52 4.15
N ASN A 74 3.08 -11.26 4.89
CA ASN A 74 4.13 -12.09 4.28
C ASN A 74 3.55 -13.23 3.43
N ARG A 75 2.37 -13.74 3.79
CA ARG A 75 1.68 -14.78 3.02
C ARG A 75 1.07 -14.23 1.73
N THR A 76 0.44 -13.06 1.79
CA THR A 76 -0.26 -12.44 0.64
C THR A 76 0.65 -11.62 -0.26
N LEU A 77 1.77 -11.12 0.28
CA LEU A 77 2.74 -10.27 -0.43
C LEU A 77 4.13 -10.92 -0.44
N PRO A 78 4.27 -12.15 -0.96
CA PRO A 78 5.49 -12.94 -0.80
C PRO A 78 6.70 -12.26 -1.43
N GLY A 79 7.76 -12.07 -0.66
CA GLY A 79 9.02 -11.47 -1.15
C GLY A 79 8.96 -9.97 -1.44
N ALA A 80 7.80 -9.31 -1.28
CA ALA A 80 7.70 -7.87 -1.44
C ALA A 80 8.04 -7.16 -0.13
N ARG A 81 8.79 -6.04 -0.23
CA ARG A 81 9.04 -5.16 0.91
C ARG A 81 7.86 -4.22 1.11
N ILE A 82 7.16 -4.37 2.23
CA ILE A 82 6.06 -3.49 2.64
C ILE A 82 6.64 -2.25 3.32
N ARG A 83 6.17 -1.07 2.91
CA ARG A 83 6.59 0.23 3.46
C ARG A 83 5.37 1.04 3.86
N ALA A 84 5.50 1.83 4.93
CA ALA A 84 4.61 2.97 5.13
C ALA A 84 5.13 4.12 4.25
N VAL A 85 4.25 4.72 3.44
CA VAL A 85 4.60 5.85 2.56
C VAL A 85 3.56 6.97 2.67
N PRO A 86 3.96 8.24 2.49
CA PRO A 86 3.01 9.34 2.37
C PRO A 86 2.13 9.15 1.13
N LEU A 87 0.81 9.14 1.30
CA LEU A 87 -0.16 8.86 0.24
C LEU A 87 0.02 9.80 -0.95
N GLY A 88 0.06 11.11 -0.72
CA GLY A 88 0.18 12.11 -1.80
C GLY A 88 1.42 11.88 -2.68
N ARG A 89 2.59 11.70 -2.05
CA ARG A 89 3.85 11.44 -2.76
C ARG A 89 3.82 10.09 -3.50
N TRP A 90 3.24 9.07 -2.88
CA TRP A 90 3.07 7.78 -3.52
C TRP A 90 2.20 7.87 -4.78
N LEU A 91 1.04 8.53 -4.71
CA LEU A 91 0.14 8.68 -5.86
C LEU A 91 0.79 9.43 -7.02
N LEU A 92 1.69 10.38 -6.72
CA LEU A 92 2.45 11.17 -7.70
C LEU A 92 3.70 10.47 -8.26
N GLY A 93 4.10 9.30 -7.73
CA GLY A 93 5.30 8.61 -8.23
C GLY A 93 6.62 9.07 -7.63
N LEU A 94 6.59 9.78 -6.49
CA LEU A 94 7.76 10.48 -5.94
C LEU A 94 8.49 9.73 -4.79
N ASP A 95 8.08 8.50 -4.49
CA ASP A 95 8.61 7.63 -3.41
C ASP A 95 8.76 6.16 -3.85
#